data_AF-A0A9E6RTY5-F1
#
_entry.id   AF-A0A9E6RTY5-F1
#
_cell.length_a   1.000
_cell.length_b   1.000
_cell.length_c   1.000
_cell.angle_alpha   90.00
_cell.angle_beta   90.00
_cell.angle_gamma   90.00
#
_symmetry.space_group_name_H-M   'P 1'
#
loop_
_entity.id
_entity.type
_entity.pdbx_description
1 polymer ?
#
loop_
_entity_poly.entity_id
_entity_poly.type
_entity_poly.pdbx_seq_one_letter_code
_entity_poly.pdbx_strand_id
1 'polypeptide(L)'
;MKIEDLLNHAVDKNSFHNIHNYIDFCRNYLEFIATGLQARIVSQNENYYQFYQYRNDGHYNITRPINTNLMYDAATFETAYKQFLQSLEKLRDRELPEESL
;
A
#
# COMPACT_ATOMS: atom_id res chain seq x y z
N MET A 1 14.86 4.59 2.81
CA MET A 1 13.63 5.20 3.37
C MET A 1 13.44 4.67 4.77
N LYS A 2 13.35 5.56 5.75
CA LYS A 2 13.06 5.24 7.15
C LYS A 2 11.58 5.37 7.42
N ILE A 3 11.09 4.78 8.51
CA ILE A 3 9.69 4.95 8.91
C ILE A 3 9.34 6.40 9.24
N GLU A 4 10.29 7.16 9.77
CA GLU A 4 10.14 8.60 10.05
C GLU A 4 9.81 9.41 8.78
N ASP A 5 10.46 9.10 7.65
CA ASP A 5 10.19 9.75 6.37
C ASP A 5 8.73 9.52 5.94
N LEU A 6 8.23 8.29 6.12
CA LEU A 6 6.85 7.91 5.81
C LEU A 6 5.86 8.60 6.75
N LEU A 7 6.18 8.70 8.04
CA LEU A 7 5.33 9.38 9.01
C LEU A 7 5.23 10.87 8.69
N ASN A 8 6.36 11.53 8.40
CA ASN A 8 6.39 12.95 8.03
C ASN A 8 5.56 13.21 6.76
N HIS A 9 5.67 12.34 5.75
CA HIS A 9 4.83 12.41 4.55
C HIS A 9 3.33 12.26 4.93
N ALA A 10 2.98 11.24 5.71
CA ALA A 10 1.60 10.91 6.05
C ALA A 10 0.89 12.00 6.87
N VAL A 11 1.60 12.69 7.76
CA VAL A 11 1.02 13.74 8.62
C VAL A 11 0.95 15.11 7.95
N ASP A 12 1.75 15.35 6.90
CA ASP A 12 1.67 16.58 6.13
C ASP A 12 0.45 16.57 5.22
N LYS A 13 -0.55 17.40 5.58
CA LYS A 13 -1.80 17.55 4.83
C LYS A 13 -1.60 18.10 3.42
N ASN A 14 -0.44 18.73 3.15
CA ASN A 14 -0.09 19.23 1.83
C ASN A 14 0.51 18.13 0.93
N SER A 15 0.71 16.92 1.44
CA SER A 15 1.26 15.84 0.63
C SER A 15 0.22 15.19 -0.29
N PHE A 16 -1.09 15.39 -0.06
CA PHE A 16 -2.15 14.58 -0.69
C PHE A 16 -3.20 15.43 -1.43
N HIS A 17 -2.85 15.92 -2.61
CA HIS A 17 -3.72 16.78 -3.41
C HIS A 17 -4.34 16.09 -4.62
N ASN A 18 -3.70 15.04 -5.13
CA ASN A 18 -4.16 14.30 -6.29
C ASN A 18 -3.85 12.81 -6.15
N ILE A 19 -4.41 11.99 -7.04
CA ILE A 19 -4.31 10.52 -6.96
C ILE A 19 -2.86 10.02 -7.04
N HIS A 20 -1.97 10.70 -7.77
CA HIS A 20 -0.58 10.30 -7.87
C HIS A 20 0.15 10.43 -6.53
N ASN A 21 -0.20 11.42 -5.72
CA ASN A 21 0.36 11.55 -4.37
C ASN A 21 0.06 10.32 -3.50
N TYR A 22 -1.17 9.82 -3.56
CA TYR A 22 -1.54 8.59 -2.85
C TYR A 22 -0.82 7.37 -3.41
N ILE A 23 -0.68 7.27 -4.75
CA ILE A 23 0.07 6.18 -5.40
C ILE A 23 1.54 6.20 -4.96
N ASP A 24 2.17 7.35 -4.92
CA ASP A 24 3.57 7.49 -4.52
C ASP A 24 3.77 7.14 -3.05
N PHE A 25 2.87 7.57 -2.17
CA PHE A 25 2.89 7.16 -0.76
C PHE A 25 2.74 5.64 -0.61
N CYS A 26 1.79 5.03 -1.32
CA CYS A 26 1.60 3.58 -1.32
C CYS A 26 2.85 2.85 -1.80
N ARG A 27 3.45 3.27 -2.93
CA ARG A 27 4.71 2.70 -3.45
C ARG A 27 5.80 2.75 -2.38
N ASN A 28 6.00 3.93 -1.80
CA ASN A 28 7.02 4.16 -0.78
C ASN A 28 6.81 3.29 0.47
N TYR A 29 5.58 3.16 0.93
CA TYR A 29 5.25 2.29 2.06
C TYR A 29 5.47 0.81 1.73
N LEU A 30 5.07 0.36 0.54
CA LEU A 30 5.25 -1.01 0.07
C LEU A 30 6.74 -1.39 -0.05
N GLU A 31 7.56 -0.48 -0.59
CA GLU A 31 9.02 -0.65 -0.64
C GLU A 31 9.62 -0.71 0.77
N PHE A 32 9.16 0.13 1.69
CA PHE A 32 9.61 0.10 3.07
C PHE A 32 9.27 -1.23 3.75
N ILE A 33 8.01 -1.68 3.69
CA ILE A 33 7.62 -2.94 4.37
C ILE A 33 8.25 -4.17 3.74
N ALA A 34 8.78 -4.09 2.50
CA ALA A 34 9.46 -5.20 1.85
C ALA A 34 10.72 -5.62 2.62
N THR A 35 11.48 -4.67 3.18
CA THR A 35 12.79 -4.92 3.82
C THR A 35 12.99 -4.23 5.18
N GLY A 36 12.14 -3.28 5.55
CA GLY A 36 12.27 -2.43 6.73
C GLY A 36 11.60 -2.95 8.00
N LEU A 37 10.84 -4.05 7.92
CA LEU A 37 10.18 -4.63 9.09
C LEU A 37 11.18 -5.35 10.01
N GLN A 38 10.80 -5.49 11.28
CA GLN A 38 11.45 -6.38 12.24
C GLN A 38 10.97 -7.82 12.00
N ALA A 39 9.66 -8.01 11.86
CA ALA A 39 9.04 -9.31 11.65
C ALA A 39 7.68 -9.17 10.95
N ARG A 40 7.26 -10.25 10.28
CA ARG A 40 5.88 -10.48 9.86
C ARG A 40 5.32 -11.61 10.68
N ILE A 41 4.23 -11.36 11.40
CA ILE A 41 3.57 -12.34 12.26
C ILE A 41 2.35 -12.85 11.50
N VAL A 42 2.26 -14.16 11.27
CA VAL A 42 1.14 -14.79 10.55
C VAL A 42 0.14 -15.33 11.57
N SER A 43 -1.14 -15.01 11.42
CA SER A 43 -2.21 -15.59 12.22
C SER A 43 -2.26 -17.11 11.99
N GLN A 44 -2.38 -17.91 13.05
CA GLN A 44 -2.35 -19.38 12.93
C GLN A 44 -3.64 -19.97 12.37
N ASN A 45 -4.79 -19.36 12.67
CA ASN A 45 -6.10 -19.89 12.26
C ASN A 45 -6.49 -19.39 10.87
N GLU A 46 -6.09 -18.16 10.53
CA GLU A 46 -6.41 -17.50 9.28
C GLU A 46 -5.12 -16.96 8.67
N ASN A 47 -4.36 -17.83 8.00
CA ASN A 47 -2.99 -17.53 7.52
C ASN A 47 -2.91 -16.37 6.51
N TYR A 48 -4.05 -15.94 5.97
CA TYR A 48 -4.14 -14.75 5.11
C TYR A 48 -4.24 -13.44 5.91
N TYR A 49 -4.27 -13.49 7.25
CA TYR A 49 -4.06 -12.33 8.09
C TYR A 49 -2.64 -12.31 8.64
N GLN A 50 -1.98 -11.16 8.46
CA GLN A 50 -0.64 -10.90 8.95
C GLN A 50 -0.58 -9.59 9.74
N PHE A 51 0.44 -9.47 10.59
CA PHE A 51 0.76 -8.27 11.34
C PHE A 51 2.20 -7.88 11.03
N TYR A 52 2.44 -6.59 10.83
CA TYR A 52 3.79 -6.07 10.65
C TYR A 52 4.30 -5.52 11.96
N GLN A 53 5.46 -6.01 12.39
CA GLN A 53 6.19 -5.43 13.51
C GLN A 53 7.28 -4.51 12.97
N TYR A 54 7.25 -3.25 13.38
CA TYR A 54 8.29 -2.29 13.03
C TYR A 54 9.55 -2.49 13.88
N ARG A 55 10.67 -1.90 13.45
CA ARG A 55 11.92 -1.91 14.22
C ARG A 55 11.87 -0.86 15.33
N ASN A 56 13.01 -0.63 15.98
CA ASN A 56 13.13 0.36 17.06
C ASN A 56 12.68 1.77 16.64
N ASP A 57 12.93 2.17 15.39
CA ASP A 57 12.49 3.44 14.82
C ASP A 57 10.97 3.56 14.68
N GLY A 58 10.24 2.45 14.70
CA GLY A 58 8.79 2.38 14.84
C GLY A 58 8.30 1.96 16.23
N HIS A 59 9.15 2.09 17.26
CA HIS A 59 8.88 1.72 18.66
C HIS A 59 8.42 0.27 18.86
N TYR A 60 8.84 -0.64 17.97
CA TYR A 60 8.38 -2.04 17.96
C TYR A 60 6.86 -2.21 17.87
N ASN A 61 6.15 -1.18 17.42
CA ASN A 61 4.69 -1.22 17.27
C ASN A 61 4.29 -2.28 16.25
N ILE A 62 3.13 -2.88 16.52
CA ILE A 62 2.52 -3.89 15.68
C ILE A 62 1.29 -3.27 15.01
N THR A 63 1.14 -3.47 13.70
CA THR A 63 -0.04 -3.00 12.96
C THR A 63 -1.32 -3.70 13.41
N ARG A 64 -2.46 -3.15 13.00
CA ARG A 64 -3.71 -3.93 12.93
C ARG A 64 -3.55 -5.11 11.94
N PRO A 65 -4.42 -6.14 11.98
CA PRO A 65 -4.36 -7.24 11.03
C PRO A 65 -4.48 -6.76 9.59
N ILE A 66 -3.66 -7.32 8.70
CA ILE A 66 -3.62 -7.03 7.27
C ILE A 66 -4.00 -8.29 6.52
N ASN A 67 -4.99 -8.20 5.64
CA ASN A 67 -5.40 -9.31 4.79
C ASN A 67 -4.50 -9.38 3.55
N THR A 68 -3.69 -10.42 3.42
CA THR A 68 -2.73 -10.61 2.32
C THR A 68 -3.39 -10.90 0.97
N ASN A 69 -4.66 -11.28 0.96
CA ASN A 69 -5.41 -11.43 -0.30
C ASN A 69 -5.85 -10.07 -0.86
N LEU A 70 -5.81 -9.01 -0.04
CA LEU A 70 -6.18 -7.64 -0.41
C LEU A 70 -4.98 -6.71 -0.52
N MET A 71 -3.98 -6.91 0.33
CA MET A 71 -2.77 -6.09 0.36
C MET A 71 -1.81 -6.49 -0.76
N TYR A 72 -1.56 -5.60 -1.70
CA TYR A 72 -0.53 -5.81 -2.73
C TYR A 72 0.88 -5.77 -2.13
N ASP A 73 1.79 -6.54 -2.73
CA ASP A 73 3.22 -6.32 -2.59
C ASP A 73 3.72 -5.24 -3.57
N ALA A 74 4.96 -4.80 -3.39
CA ALA A 74 5.55 -3.75 -4.21
C ALA A 74 5.58 -4.11 -5.71
N ALA A 75 5.86 -5.38 -6.05
CA ALA A 75 5.96 -5.81 -7.44
C ALA A 75 4.58 -5.83 -8.14
N THR A 76 3.56 -6.34 -7.45
CA THR A 76 2.18 -6.39 -7.92
C THR A 76 1.61 -4.98 -8.05
N PHE A 77 1.89 -4.12 -7.07
CA PHE A 77 1.44 -2.73 -7.07
C PHE A 77 1.93 -1.97 -8.31
N GLU A 78 3.18 -2.17 -8.75
CA GLU A 78 3.75 -1.48 -9.91
C GLU A 78 2.98 -1.70 -11.22
N THR A 79 2.27 -2.82 -11.33
CA THR A 79 1.38 -3.09 -12.46
C THR A 79 -0.03 -2.60 -12.14
N ALA A 80 -0.53 -2.88 -10.94
CA ALA A 80 -1.90 -2.59 -10.54
C ALA A 80 -2.24 -1.10 -10.55
N TYR A 81 -1.35 -0.20 -10.12
CA TYR A 81 -1.67 1.24 -10.12
C TYR A 81 -1.83 1.80 -11.55
N LYS A 82 -1.10 1.26 -12.53
CA LYS A 82 -1.21 1.67 -13.93
C LYS A 82 -2.55 1.28 -14.50
N GLN A 83 -2.97 0.04 -14.23
CA GLN A 83 -4.30 -0.45 -14.60
C GLN A 83 -5.39 0.38 -13.92
N PHE A 84 -5.22 0.70 -12.63
CA PHE A 84 -6.14 1.55 -11.90
C PHE A 84 -6.28 2.94 -12.54
N LEU A 85 -5.18 3.60 -12.90
CA LEU A 85 -5.22 4.89 -13.59
C LEU A 85 -5.91 4.78 -14.95
N GLN A 86 -5.60 3.75 -15.74
CA GLN A 86 -6.28 3.50 -17.01
C GLN A 86 -7.79 3.27 -16.81
N SER A 87 -8.19 2.54 -15.78
CA SER A 87 -9.61 2.35 -15.45
C SER A 87 -10.30 3.67 -15.09
N LEU A 88 -9.61 4.57 -14.36
CA LEU A 88 -10.16 5.90 -14.06
C LEU A 88 -10.29 6.77 -15.31
N GLU A 89 -9.33 6.69 -16.24
CA GLU A 89 -9.41 7.40 -17.53
C GLU A 89 -10.57 6.89 -18.37
N LYS A 90 -10.69 5.57 -18.55
CA LYS A 90 -11.84 4.95 -19.24
C LYS A 90 -13.17 5.34 -18.62
N LEU A 91 -13.25 5.33 -17.28
CA LEU A 91 -14.45 5.74 -16.56
C LEU A 91 -14.80 7.21 -16.79
N ARG A 92 -13.80 8.10 -16.74
CA ARG A 92 -13.97 9.54 -17.07
C ARG A 92 -14.52 9.71 -18.48
N ASP A 93 -14.04 8.89 -19.41
CA ASP A 93 -14.39 8.94 -20.83
C ASP A 93 -15.68 8.13 -21.14
N ARG A 94 -16.32 7.57 -20.10
CA ARG A 94 -17.55 6.77 -20.13
C ARG A 94 -17.46 5.50 -20.98
N GLU A 95 -16.25 4.96 -21.10
CA GLU A 95 -16.01 3.68 -21.75
C GLU A 95 -16.40 2.53 -20.80
N LEU A 96 -17.19 1.60 -21.30
CA LEU A 96 -17.60 0.42 -20.55
C LEU A 96 -16.47 -0.64 -20.58
N PRO A 97 -16.34 -1.46 -19.52
CA PRO A 97 -15.41 -2.59 -19.53
C PRO A 97 -15.73 -3.57 -20.68
N GLU A 98 -14.70 -4.16 -21.30
CA GLU A 98 -14.90 -5.11 -22.41
C GLU A 98 -15.79 -6.32 -22.04
N GLU A 99 -15.84 -6.69 -20.76
CA GLU A 99 -16.70 -7.78 -20.23
C GLU A 99 -18.21 -7.42 -20.11
N SER A 100 -18.63 -6.25 -20.60
CA SER A 100 -20.03 -5.80 -20.53
C SER A 100 -20.78 -5.82 -21.87
N LEU A 101 -20.31 -6.62 -22.83
CA LEU A 101 -21.00 -6.94 -24.10
C LEU A 101 -21.35 -8.43 -24.22
#